data_AF-V6M3R8-F1
#
_entry.id   AF-V6M3R8-F1
#
_cell.length_a   1.000
_cell.length_b   1.000
_cell.length_c   1.000
_cell.angle_alpha   90.00
_cell.angle_beta   90.00
_cell.angle_gamma   90.00
#
_symmetry.space_group_name_H-M   'P 1'
#
loop_
_entity.id
_entity.type
_entity.pdbx_description
1 polymer ?
#
loop_
_entity_poly.entity_id
_entity_poly.type
_entity_poly.pdbx_seq_one_letter_code
_entity_poly.pdbx_strand_id
1 'polypeptide(L)' 'MRKKWRTIRKSLRRVSSAIKTIFGMPDYDRYLQHWYVTHASPGIFPMTEREYYMYALRERYEKGGITRCC' A
#
# COMPACT_ATOMS: atom_id res chain seq x y z
N MET A 1 0.96 -28.66 -9.23
CA MET A 1 0.17 -27.50 -9.68
C MET A 1 0.20 -26.29 -8.72
N ARG A 2 -0.09 -26.45 -7.41
CA ARG A 2 -0.17 -25.34 -6.42
C ARG A 2 1.02 -24.35 -6.38
N LYS A 3 2.26 -24.83 -6.60
CA LYS A 3 3.46 -23.98 -6.65
C LYS A 3 3.46 -22.97 -7.80
N LYS A 4 3.03 -23.36 -9.01
CA LYS A 4 2.94 -22.47 -10.19
C LYS A 4 1.95 -21.33 -9.96
N TRP A 5 0.77 -21.65 -9.41
CA TRP A 5 -0.25 -20.66 -9.07
C TRP A 5 0.23 -19.63 -8.05
N ARG A 6 0.97 -20.07 -7.02
CA ARG A 6 1.58 -19.18 -6.03
C ARG A 6 2.58 -18.22 -6.68
N THR A 7 3.41 -18.70 -7.59
CA THR A 7 4.40 -17.87 -8.31
C THR A 7 3.71 -16.84 -9.21
N ILE A 8 2.71 -17.27 -10.00
CA ILE A 8 1.92 -16.38 -10.85
C ILE A 8 1.26 -15.26 -10.03
N ARG A 9 0.63 -15.61 -8.89
CA ARG A 9 0.01 -14.63 -7.99
C ARG A 9 1.02 -13.63 -7.43
N LYS A 10 2.24 -14.07 -7.08
CA LYS A 10 3.31 -13.17 -6.62
C LYS A 10 3.74 -12.21 -7.73
N SER A 11 3.90 -12.70 -8.96
CA SER A 11 4.28 -11.85 -10.10
C SER A 11 3.21 -10.81 -10.42
N LEU A 12 1.92 -11.20 -10.45
CA LEU A 12 0.80 -10.28 -10.64
C LEU A 12 0.77 -9.15 -9.60
N ARG A 13 0.99 -9.48 -8.32
CA ARG A 13 1.07 -8.49 -7.24
C ARG A 13 2.20 -7.49 -7.45
N ARG A 14 3.37 -7.95 -7.87
CA ARG A 14 4.52 -7.07 -8.18
C ARG A 14 4.23 -6.14 -9.34
N VAL A 15 3.62 -6.65 -10.42
CA VAL A 15 3.24 -5.84 -11.59
C VAL A 15 2.20 -4.79 -11.19
N SER A 16 1.17 -5.17 -10.41
CA SER A 16 0.15 -4.23 -9.93
C SER A 16 0.76 -3.10 -9.09
N SER A 17 1.67 -3.43 -8.16
CA SER A 17 2.37 -2.43 -7.34
C SER A 17 3.25 -1.50 -8.19
N ALA A 18 3.93 -2.04 -9.20
CA ALA A 18 4.74 -1.24 -10.13
C ALA A 18 3.86 -0.26 -10.94
N ILE A 19 2.72 -0.71 -11.47
CA ILE A 19 1.75 0.14 -12.17
C ILE A 19 1.26 1.25 -11.25
N LYS A 20 0.80 0.92 -10.04
CA LYS A 20 0.34 1.91 -9.05
C LYS A 20 1.44 2.94 -8.75
N THR A 21 2.69 2.50 -8.65
CA THR A 21 3.82 3.41 -8.41
C THR A 21 4.04 4.37 -9.60
N ILE A 22 4.02 3.86 -10.84
CA ILE A 22 4.20 4.66 -12.06
C ILE A 22 3.12 5.74 -12.19
N PHE A 23 1.86 5.37 -11.97
CA PHE A 23 0.74 6.32 -12.01
C PHE A 23 0.60 7.14 -10.70
N GLY A 24 1.45 6.85 -9.71
CA GLY A 24 1.37 7.46 -8.38
C GLY A 24 0.04 7.22 -7.66
N MET A 25 -0.61 6.09 -7.92
CA MET A 25 -1.78 5.64 -7.19
C MET A 25 -1.39 5.13 -5.80
N PRO A 26 -2.23 5.34 -4.78
CA PRO A 26 -2.03 4.74 -3.46
C PRO A 26 -2.04 3.21 -3.53
N ASP A 27 -1.08 2.55 -2.88
CA ASP A 27 -0.99 1.08 -2.83
C ASP A 27 -1.29 0.54 -1.42
N TYR A 28 -2.55 0.20 -1.17
CA TYR A 28 -3.02 -0.23 0.15
C TYR A 28 -2.35 -1.51 0.66
N ASP A 29 -2.06 -2.49 -0.22
CA ASP A 29 -1.36 -3.71 0.15
C ASP A 29 0.05 -3.40 0.68
N ARG A 30 0.74 -2.44 0.05
CA ARG A 30 2.06 -1.97 0.48
C ARG A 30 1.98 -1.22 1.80
N TYR A 31 0.95 -0.38 1.98
CA TYR A 31 0.67 0.28 3.26
C TYR A 31 0.46 -0.72 4.39
N LEU A 32 -0.39 -1.74 4.20
CA LEU A 32 -0.63 -2.74 5.23
C LEU A 32 0.65 -3.49 5.60
N GLN A 33 1.45 -3.90 4.61
CA GLN A 33 2.73 -4.56 4.87
C GLN A 33 3.65 -3.69 5.72
N HIS A 34 3.78 -2.40 5.37
CA HIS A 34 4.56 -1.44 6.13
C HIS A 34 4.01 -1.25 7.55
N TRP A 35 2.70 -1.08 7.69
CA TRP A 35 2.04 -0.85 8.97
C TRP A 35 2.18 -2.06 9.90
N TYR A 36 2.00 -3.29 9.41
CA TYR A 36 2.15 -4.48 10.25
C TYR A 36 3.60 -4.71 10.71
N VAL A 37 4.59 -4.27 9.93
CA VAL A 37 6.01 -4.41 10.28
C VAL A 37 6.47 -3.31 11.23
N THR A 38 5.92 -2.10 11.10
CA THR A 38 6.46 -0.90 11.76
C THR A 38 5.60 -0.40 12.91
N HIS A 39 4.27 -0.52 12.79
CA HIS A 39 3.30 0.13 13.66
C HIS A 39 2.40 -0.82 14.43
N ALA A 40 2.37 -2.11 14.09
CA ALA A 40 1.47 -3.04 14.76
C ALA A 40 1.72 -3.04 16.28
N SER A 41 0.75 -2.55 17.05
CA SER A 41 0.74 -2.66 18.51
C SER A 41 -0.67 -3.00 19.01
N PRO A 42 -0.80 -3.54 20.24
CA PRO A 42 -2.09 -3.96 20.77
C PRO A 42 -3.08 -2.79 20.85
N GLY A 43 -4.30 -3.01 20.33
CA GLY A 43 -5.39 -2.03 20.42
C GLY A 43 -5.40 -0.96 19.32
N ILE A 44 -4.43 -0.95 18.41
CA ILE A 44 -4.47 -0.09 17.22
C ILE A 44 -4.63 -0.93 15.95
N PHE A 45 -5.30 -0.34 14.97
CA PHE A 45 -5.60 -0.97 13.69
C PHE A 45 -5.14 -0.07 12.54
N PRO A 46 -4.75 -0.64 11.38
CA PRO A 46 -4.44 0.18 10.22
C PRO A 46 -5.70 0.91 9.76
N MET A 47 -5.50 2.03 9.06
CA MET A 47 -6.55 2.68 8.29
C MET A 47 -7.18 1.67 7.32
N THR A 48 -8.46 1.83 7.05
CA THR A 48 -9.14 1.14 5.95
C THR A 48 -8.58 1.60 4.59
N GLU A 49 -8.87 0.84 3.54
CA GLU A 49 -8.43 1.17 2.17
C GLU A 49 -8.89 2.56 1.73
N ARG A 50 -10.15 2.90 2.04
CA ARG A 50 -10.73 4.21 1.72
C ARG A 50 -10.04 5.33 2.50
N GLU A 51 -9.80 5.14 3.79
CA GLU A 51 -9.10 6.13 4.62
C GLU A 51 -7.67 6.37 4.14
N TYR A 52 -6.95 5.29 3.82
CA TYR A 52 -5.61 5.38 3.27
C TYR A 52 -5.60 6.09 1.90
N TYR A 53 -6.56 5.80 1.03
CA TYR A 53 -6.69 6.47 -0.26
C TYR A 53 -6.90 7.97 -0.11
N MET A 54 -7.84 8.38 0.75
CA MET A 54 -8.10 9.79 1.04
C MET A 54 -6.91 10.48 1.72
N TYR A 55 -6.21 9.79 2.61
CA TYR A 55 -4.97 10.29 3.21
C TYR A 55 -3.90 10.55 2.14
N ALA A 56 -3.67 9.59 1.24
CA ALA A 56 -2.66 9.70 0.19
C ALA A 56 -2.98 10.80 -0.83
N LEU A 57 -4.26 11.00 -1.18
CA LEU A 57 -4.68 12.11 -2.03
C LEU A 57 -4.42 13.47 -1.37
N ARG A 58 -4.84 13.62 -0.11
CA ARG A 58 -4.63 14.87 0.65
C ARG A 58 -3.15 15.20 0.80
N GLU A 59 -2.33 14.22 1.19
CA GLU A 59 -0.88 14.42 1.29
C GLU A 59 -0.25 14.87 -0.04
N ARG A 60 -0.64 14.25 -1.15
CA ARG A 60 -0.07 14.55 -2.46
C ARG A 60 -0.48 15.92 -2.99
N TYR A 61 -1.77 16.27 -2.88
CA TYR A 61 -2.31 17.44 -3.58
C TYR A 61 -2.55 18.64 -2.67
N GLU A 62 -2.74 18.44 -1.36
CA GLU A 62 -3.05 19.53 -0.42
C GLU A 62 -1.83 19.96 0.40
N LYS A 63 -0.91 19.03 0.73
CA LYS A 63 0.25 19.35 1.58
C LYS A 63 1.55 19.63 0.82
N GLY A 64 1.62 19.34 -0.48
CA GLY A 64 2.76 19.67 -1.34
C GLY A 64 4.10 19.01 -0.93
N GLY A 65 4.09 18.02 -0.04
CA GLY A 65 5.28 17.37 0.51
C GLY A 65 5.60 16.00 -0.10
N ILE A 66 6.82 15.50 0.14
CA ILE A 66 7.21 14.13 -0.23
C ILE A 66 6.40 13.16 0.64
N THR A 67 5.54 12.37 -0.01
CA THR A 67 4.70 11.36 0.66
C THR A 67 5.57 10.25 1.27
N ARG A 68 5.81 10.32 2.58
CA ARG A 68 6.29 9.18 3.37
C ARG A 68 5.21 8.85 4.39
N CYS A 69 4.51 7.73 4.17
CA CYS A 69 3.83 7.09 5.30
C CYS A 69 4.95 6.50 6.14
N CYS A 70 5.32 7.20 7.21
CA CYS A 70 6.15 6.63 8.27
C CYS A 70 5.30 5.67 9.07
#